data_AF-A0A510TFX3-F1
#
_entry.id   AF-A0A510TFX3-F1
#
_cell.length_a   1.000
_cell.length_b   1.000
_cell.length_c   1.000
_cell.angle_alpha   90.00
_cell.angle_beta   90.00
_cell.angle_gamma   90.00
#
_symmetry.space_group_name_H-M   'P 1'
#
loop_
_entity.id
_entity.type
_entity.pdbx_description
1 polymer ?
#
loop_
_entity_poly.entity_id
_entity_poly.type
_entity_poly.pdbx_seq_one_letter_code
_entity_poly.pdbx_strand_id
1 'polypeptide(L)'
;MPVPIRHIAVALTLCCALLAGSTAYAAGHDTSQRDPVVAVASAEPSPSTSAEKQKFAKTRFVANAGLAAGAVYQWIYKPHKAGKFKKGAHGRKLTLVKAGLAGAFAYNRLKAAVRNAQGDPTLSKALAPITAGIESLKNLPAKLRKGDGSAADDFNDVINKVKDAGKGAGAEVKNKVPSFSEVKNGS
;
A
#
# COMPACT_ATOMS: atom_id res chain seq x y z
N MET A 1 14.26 -12.65 -23.37
CA MET A 1 13.56 -13.80 -22.75
C MET A 1 12.24 -13.98 -23.49
N PRO A 2 12.10 -14.96 -24.40
CA PRO A 2 10.83 -15.19 -25.09
C PRO A 2 9.81 -15.75 -24.08
N VAL A 3 8.67 -15.08 -23.93
CA VAL A 3 7.58 -15.54 -23.06
C VAL A 3 6.88 -16.70 -23.78
N PRO A 4 6.66 -17.85 -23.12
CA PRO A 4 6.03 -18.99 -23.76
C PRO A 4 4.59 -18.64 -24.18
N ILE A 5 4.24 -18.95 -25.44
CA ILE A 5 2.95 -18.67 -26.11
C ILE A 5 1.74 -19.08 -25.26
N ARG A 6 1.92 -20.07 -24.38
CA ARG A 6 0.92 -20.58 -23.43
C ARG A 6 0.47 -19.51 -22.41
N HIS A 7 1.36 -18.61 -22.00
CA HIS A 7 1.03 -17.53 -21.06
C HIS A 7 0.26 -16.39 -21.74
N ILE A 8 0.49 -16.17 -23.05
CA ILE A 8 -0.24 -15.18 -23.83
C ILE A 8 -1.68 -15.65 -24.06
N ALA A 9 -1.88 -16.93 -24.35
CA ALA A 9 -3.22 -17.50 -24.52
C ALA A 9 -4.09 -17.41 -23.25
N VAL A 10 -3.50 -17.66 -22.07
CA VAL A 10 -4.20 -17.55 -20.77
C VAL A 10 -4.51 -16.09 -20.41
N ALA A 11 -3.62 -15.15 -20.72
CA ALA A 11 -3.87 -13.73 -20.51
C ALA A 11 -4.98 -13.20 -21.44
N LEU A 12 -5.02 -13.68 -22.69
CA LEU A 12 -6.04 -13.26 -23.66
C LEU A 12 -7.44 -13.76 -23.27
N THR A 13 -7.57 -15.02 -22.83
CA THR A 13 -8.87 -15.56 -22.39
C THR A 13 -9.37 -14.90 -21.11
N LEU A 14 -8.47 -14.54 -20.19
CA LEU A 14 -8.84 -13.77 -18.99
C LEU A 14 -9.34 -12.37 -19.34
N CYS A 15 -8.68 -11.66 -20.27
CA CYS A 15 -9.13 -10.35 -20.74
C CYS A 15 -10.48 -10.40 -21.48
N CYS A 16 -10.72 -11.42 -22.31
CA CYS A 16 -12.01 -11.59 -23.00
C CYS A 16 -13.16 -11.90 -22.03
N ALA A 17 -12.91 -12.67 -20.96
CA ALA A 17 -13.90 -12.92 -19.91
C ALA A 17 -14.25 -11.64 -19.10
N LEU A 18 -13.29 -10.74 -18.90
CA LEU A 18 -13.49 -9.46 -18.20
C LEU A 18 -14.25 -8.41 -19.03
N LEU A 19 -14.14 -8.45 -20.37
CA LEU A 19 -14.82 -7.51 -21.27
C LEU A 19 -16.27 -7.93 -21.62
N ALA A 20 -16.60 -9.22 -21.55
CA ALA A 20 -17.95 -9.72 -21.77
C ALA A 20 -18.91 -9.46 -20.59
N GLY A 21 -18.40 -9.04 -19.42
CA GLY A 21 -19.19 -8.79 -18.21
C GLY A 21 -19.72 -7.35 -18.05
N SER A 22 -19.42 -6.43 -18.96
CA SER A 22 -19.73 -5.00 -18.78
C SER A 22 -20.76 -4.40 -19.76
N THR A 23 -21.41 -5.20 -20.62
CA THR A 23 -22.45 -4.69 -21.55
C THR A 23 -23.83 -5.22 -21.20
N ALA A 24 -24.40 -4.72 -20.11
CA ALA A 24 -25.84 -4.82 -19.86
C ALA A 24 -26.33 -3.54 -19.15
N TYR A 25 -26.16 -2.39 -19.81
CA TYR A 25 -26.96 -1.20 -19.55
C TYR A 25 -27.08 -0.37 -20.84
N ALA A 26 -27.98 -0.80 -21.72
CA ALA A 26 -28.64 0.03 -22.73
C ALA A 26 -29.88 -0.72 -23.19
N ALA A 27 -31.04 -0.32 -22.67
CA ALA A 27 -32.32 -0.78 -23.18
C ALA A 27 -32.68 0.01 -24.44
N GLY A 28 -33.13 -0.70 -25.47
CA GLY A 28 -34.08 -0.19 -26.46
C GLY A 28 -33.67 -0.33 -27.93
N HIS A 29 -34.05 -1.43 -28.59
CA HIS A 29 -34.96 -1.43 -29.76
C HIS A 29 -35.32 -2.86 -30.22
N ASP A 30 -36.63 -3.08 -30.37
CA ASP A 30 -37.43 -3.98 -31.21
C ASP A 30 -37.35 -5.53 -31.26
N THR A 31 -38.56 -6.08 -31.02
CA THR A 31 -39.27 -7.22 -31.63
C THR A 31 -38.86 -8.68 -31.34
N SER A 32 -39.79 -9.34 -30.63
CA SER A 32 -40.30 -10.71 -30.85
C SER A 32 -39.36 -11.91 -30.74
N GLN A 33 -39.28 -12.52 -29.55
CA GLN A 33 -39.69 -13.92 -29.32
C GLN A 33 -39.65 -14.25 -27.81
N ARG A 34 -40.76 -14.78 -27.28
CA ARG A 34 -40.86 -15.32 -25.93
C ARG A 34 -40.32 -16.75 -25.92
N ASP A 35 -39.30 -17.00 -25.13
CA ASP A 35 -39.02 -18.29 -24.49
C ASP A 35 -38.89 -18.06 -22.98
N PRO A 36 -39.46 -18.92 -22.11
CA PRO A 36 -39.41 -18.72 -20.67
C PRO A 36 -38.04 -19.16 -20.15
N VAL A 37 -37.04 -18.26 -20.19
CA VAL A 37 -35.84 -18.43 -19.39
C VAL A 37 -36.22 -18.19 -17.94
N VAL A 38 -36.05 -19.23 -17.13
CA VAL A 38 -36.09 -19.17 -15.67
C VAL A 38 -35.17 -18.03 -15.23
N ALA A 39 -35.76 -16.94 -14.73
CA ALA A 39 -35.01 -15.84 -14.17
C ALA A 39 -34.32 -16.35 -12.90
N VAL A 40 -33.07 -16.80 -13.03
CA VAL A 40 -32.15 -16.88 -11.90
C VAL A 40 -32.01 -15.45 -11.38
N ALA A 41 -32.66 -15.17 -10.25
CA ALA A 41 -32.51 -13.91 -9.55
C ALA A 41 -31.00 -13.68 -9.36
N SER A 42 -30.46 -12.69 -10.05
CA SER A 42 -29.08 -12.27 -9.85
C SER A 42 -28.96 -11.87 -8.40
N ALA A 43 -28.10 -12.54 -7.64
CA ALA A 43 -27.86 -12.20 -6.26
C ALA A 43 -27.33 -10.75 -6.22
N GLU A 44 -28.18 -9.82 -5.80
CA GLU A 44 -27.77 -8.43 -5.63
C GLU A 44 -26.68 -8.37 -4.55
N PRO A 45 -25.56 -7.66 -4.80
CA PRO A 45 -24.51 -7.53 -3.81
C PRO A 45 -25.07 -6.81 -2.59
N SER A 46 -25.14 -7.51 -1.46
CA SER A 46 -25.59 -6.92 -0.20
C SER A 46 -24.53 -5.95 0.34
N PRO A 47 -24.92 -4.78 0.87
CA PRO A 47 -23.96 -3.82 1.42
C PRO A 47 -23.26 -4.42 2.64
N SER A 48 -21.94 -4.17 2.77
CA SER A 48 -21.19 -4.64 3.94
C SER A 48 -21.70 -3.99 5.23
N THR A 49 -21.74 -4.79 6.30
CA THR A 49 -22.07 -4.32 7.65
C THR A 49 -20.96 -3.42 8.23
N SER A 50 -21.30 -2.63 9.25
CA SER A 50 -20.33 -1.77 9.94
C SER A 50 -19.17 -2.56 10.56
N ALA A 51 -19.42 -3.76 11.08
CA ALA A 51 -18.39 -4.64 11.65
C ALA A 51 -17.42 -5.15 10.56
N GLU A 52 -17.93 -5.48 9.38
CA GLU A 52 -17.08 -5.88 8.25
C GLU A 52 -16.24 -4.70 7.76
N LYS A 53 -16.82 -3.50 7.64
CA LYS A 53 -16.09 -2.28 7.27
C LYS A 53 -14.90 -2.02 8.20
N GLN A 54 -15.10 -2.18 9.52
CA GLN A 54 -14.02 -2.04 10.52
C GLN A 54 -12.92 -3.08 10.35
N LYS A 55 -13.27 -4.37 10.14
CA LYS A 55 -12.28 -5.42 9.85
C LYS A 55 -11.47 -5.11 8.59
N PHE A 56 -12.12 -4.68 7.52
CA PHE A 56 -11.44 -4.26 6.29
C PHE A 56 -10.53 -3.05 6.52
N ALA A 57 -10.97 -2.07 7.33
CA ALA A 57 -10.16 -0.92 7.69
C ALA A 57 -8.89 -1.34 8.45
N LYS A 58 -9.00 -2.22 9.45
CA LYS A 58 -7.85 -2.78 10.18
C LYS A 58 -6.90 -3.54 9.28
N THR A 59 -7.41 -4.41 8.41
CA THR A 59 -6.58 -5.17 7.47
C THR A 59 -5.83 -4.24 6.52
N ARG A 60 -6.52 -3.26 5.93
CA ARG A 60 -5.90 -2.28 5.02
C ARG A 60 -4.91 -1.38 5.75
N PHE A 61 -5.20 -1.00 6.98
CA PHE A 61 -4.29 -0.27 7.85
C PHE A 61 -2.99 -1.05 8.05
N VAL A 62 -3.07 -2.30 8.50
CA VAL A 62 -1.91 -3.16 8.75
C VAL A 62 -1.11 -3.37 7.48
N ALA A 63 -1.77 -3.66 6.36
CA ALA A 63 -1.11 -3.86 5.08
C ALA A 63 -0.33 -2.62 4.64
N ASN A 64 -0.96 -1.44 4.68
CA ASN A 64 -0.32 -0.19 4.26
C ASN A 64 0.79 0.25 5.22
N ALA A 65 0.53 0.23 6.53
CA ALA A 65 1.51 0.58 7.54
C ALA A 65 2.71 -0.37 7.53
N GLY A 66 2.46 -1.68 7.36
CA GLY A 66 3.51 -2.70 7.31
C GLY A 66 4.41 -2.57 6.08
N LEU A 67 3.84 -2.27 4.91
CA LEU A 67 4.59 -2.02 3.67
C LEU A 67 5.42 -0.74 3.77
N ALA A 68 4.83 0.35 4.28
CA ALA A 68 5.57 1.58 4.54
C ALA A 68 6.74 1.31 5.49
N ALA A 69 6.48 0.55 6.56
CA ALA A 69 7.49 0.25 7.56
C ALA A 69 8.64 -0.59 7.02
N GLY A 70 8.35 -1.62 6.23
CA GLY A 70 9.38 -2.42 5.59
C GLY A 70 10.18 -1.64 4.54
N ALA A 71 9.56 -0.73 3.78
CA ALA A 71 10.25 0.10 2.81
C ALA A 71 11.26 1.02 3.48
N VAL A 72 10.84 1.73 4.53
CA VAL A 72 11.71 2.61 5.31
C VAL A 72 12.83 1.81 5.98
N TYR A 73 12.50 0.69 6.62
CA TYR A 73 13.50 -0.13 7.31
C TYR A 73 14.61 -0.60 6.35
N GLN A 74 14.24 -1.16 5.20
CA GLN A 74 15.19 -1.79 4.30
C GLN A 74 16.00 -0.78 3.47
N TRP A 75 15.39 0.33 3.04
CA TRP A 75 15.99 1.25 2.06
C TRP A 75 16.42 2.60 2.64
N ILE A 76 16.03 2.91 3.87
CA ILE A 76 16.44 4.14 4.58
C ILE A 76 17.22 3.77 5.85
N TYR A 77 16.64 2.99 6.76
CA TYR A 77 17.26 2.69 8.05
C TYR A 77 18.53 1.83 7.91
N LYS A 78 18.46 0.68 7.24
CA LYS A 78 19.64 -0.19 7.06
C LYS A 78 20.80 0.51 6.34
N PRO A 79 20.60 1.23 5.21
CA PRO A 79 21.69 1.97 4.58
C PRO A 79 22.22 3.10 5.45
N HIS A 80 21.38 3.71 6.29
CA HIS A 80 21.82 4.69 7.26
C HIS A 80 22.76 4.08 8.29
N LYS A 81 22.37 2.97 8.94
CA LYS A 81 23.24 2.27 9.92
C LYS A 81 24.55 1.80 9.28
N ALA A 82 24.53 1.45 8.00
CA ALA A 82 25.72 1.09 7.22
C ALA A 82 26.54 2.31 6.72
N GLY A 83 26.19 3.54 7.11
CA GLY A 83 26.92 4.76 6.74
C GLY A 83 26.83 5.14 5.26
N LYS A 84 25.91 4.55 4.49
CA LYS A 84 25.82 4.72 3.02
C LYS A 84 25.41 6.12 2.56
N PHE A 85 24.88 6.95 3.46
CA PHE A 85 24.53 8.34 3.17
C PHE A 85 25.66 9.34 3.45
N LYS A 86 26.75 8.93 4.14
CA LYS A 86 27.89 9.79 4.47
C LYS A 86 28.60 10.27 3.19
N LYS A 87 29.19 11.47 3.23
CA LYS A 87 29.97 12.00 2.10
C LYS A 87 31.13 11.05 1.80
N GLY A 88 31.39 10.78 0.52
CA GLY A 88 32.42 9.83 0.09
C GLY A 88 32.04 8.35 0.15
N ALA A 89 30.87 7.98 0.69
CA ALA A 89 30.44 6.58 0.71
C ALA A 89 30.23 6.04 -0.71
N HIS A 90 30.77 4.83 -0.96
CA HIS A 90 30.59 4.16 -2.24
C HIS A 90 29.09 3.86 -2.48
N GLY A 91 28.59 4.24 -3.67
CA GLY A 91 27.19 4.07 -4.04
C GLY A 91 26.21 5.09 -3.45
N ARG A 92 26.68 6.14 -2.76
CA ARG A 92 25.84 7.14 -2.08
C ARG A 92 24.70 7.70 -2.94
N LYS A 93 24.96 8.04 -4.20
CA LYS A 93 23.94 8.58 -5.12
C LYS A 93 22.80 7.58 -5.33
N LEU A 94 23.14 6.32 -5.58
CA LEU A 94 22.16 5.26 -5.75
C LEU A 94 21.38 5.02 -4.45
N THR A 95 22.05 5.04 -3.29
CA THR A 95 21.38 4.93 -2.00
C THR A 95 20.39 6.08 -1.76
N LEU A 96 20.75 7.32 -2.09
CA LEU A 96 19.85 8.47 -2.00
C LEU A 96 18.62 8.31 -2.91
N VAL A 97 18.79 7.82 -4.13
CA VAL A 97 17.67 7.55 -5.05
C VAL A 97 16.75 6.47 -4.47
N LYS A 98 17.30 5.34 -4.01
CA LYS A 98 16.51 4.26 -3.39
C LYS A 98 15.75 4.73 -2.16
N ALA A 99 16.41 5.51 -1.31
CA ALA A 99 15.82 6.10 -0.11
C ALA A 99 14.72 7.10 -0.45
N GLY A 100 14.91 7.94 -1.48
CA GLY A 100 13.89 8.87 -1.95
C GLY A 100 12.64 8.16 -2.47
N LEU A 101 12.81 7.11 -3.30
CA LEU A 101 11.69 6.30 -3.78
C LEU A 101 10.98 5.57 -2.63
N ALA A 102 11.72 4.99 -1.70
CA ALA A 102 11.15 4.34 -0.51
C ALA A 102 10.40 5.31 0.39
N GLY A 103 10.91 6.53 0.56
CA GLY A 103 10.24 7.59 1.32
C GLY A 103 8.94 8.02 0.66
N ALA A 104 8.92 8.20 -0.67
CA ALA A 104 7.71 8.53 -1.42
C ALA A 104 6.65 7.41 -1.35
N PHE A 105 7.08 6.16 -1.52
CA PHE A 105 6.23 4.98 -1.35
C PHE A 105 5.61 4.92 0.06
N ALA A 106 6.45 5.09 1.10
CA ALA A 106 6.01 5.09 2.48
C ALA A 106 5.03 6.23 2.77
N TYR A 107 5.24 7.43 2.20
CA TYR A 107 4.32 8.56 2.35
C TYR A 107 2.92 8.24 1.82
N ASN A 108 2.83 7.65 0.62
CA ASN A 108 1.56 7.29 0.02
C ASN A 108 0.83 6.21 0.84
N ARG A 109 1.56 5.17 1.28
CA ARG A 109 1.01 4.08 2.09
C ARG A 109 0.59 4.54 3.48
N LEU A 110 1.37 5.39 4.15
CA LEU A 110 0.98 5.96 5.44
C LEU A 110 -0.25 6.86 5.31
N LYS A 111 -0.38 7.67 4.25
CA LYS A 111 -1.62 8.40 3.97
C LYS A 111 -2.83 7.48 3.79
N ALA A 112 -2.66 6.36 3.09
CA ALA A 112 -3.71 5.36 3.00
C ALA A 112 -4.05 4.76 4.38
N ALA A 113 -3.04 4.49 5.21
CA ALA A 113 -3.23 4.02 6.58
C ALA A 113 -3.99 5.03 7.45
N VAL A 114 -3.72 6.35 7.33
CA VAL A 114 -4.50 7.41 7.99
C VAL A 114 -5.98 7.33 7.62
N ARG A 115 -6.30 7.23 6.32
CA ARG A 115 -7.70 7.12 5.87
C ARG A 115 -8.39 5.86 6.40
N ASN A 116 -7.66 4.74 6.44
CA ASN A 116 -8.20 3.51 7.02
C ASN A 116 -8.43 3.65 8.54
N ALA A 117 -7.51 4.30 9.26
CA ALA A 117 -7.62 4.52 10.68
C ALA A 117 -8.75 5.50 11.08
N GLN A 118 -9.08 6.46 10.22
CA GLN A 118 -10.24 7.35 10.44
C GLN A 118 -11.58 6.59 10.36
N GLY A 119 -11.63 5.49 9.61
CA GLY A 119 -12.83 4.66 9.47
C GLY A 119 -13.05 3.66 10.60
N ASP A 120 -12.15 3.61 11.59
CA ASP A 120 -12.23 2.67 12.72
C ASP A 120 -11.92 3.38 14.05
N PRO A 121 -12.86 3.41 15.01
CA PRO A 121 -12.68 4.13 16.27
C PRO A 121 -11.54 3.57 17.12
N THR A 122 -11.19 2.29 16.99
CA THR A 122 -10.09 1.66 17.72
C THR A 122 -8.71 2.00 17.13
N LEU A 123 -8.65 2.29 15.82
CA LEU A 123 -7.41 2.72 15.14
C LEU A 123 -7.13 4.23 15.28
N SER A 124 -8.09 5.01 15.75
CA SER A 124 -7.95 6.47 15.92
C SER A 124 -6.71 6.87 16.74
N LYS A 125 -6.32 6.05 17.73
CA LYS A 125 -5.11 6.24 18.55
C LYS A 125 -3.81 6.15 17.75
N ALA A 126 -3.82 5.47 16.60
CA ALA A 126 -2.68 5.38 15.70
C ALA A 126 -2.54 6.59 14.76
N LEU A 127 -3.54 7.48 14.68
CA LEU A 127 -3.50 8.64 13.79
C LEU A 127 -2.37 9.60 14.15
N ALA A 128 -2.20 9.90 15.44
CA ALA A 128 -1.14 10.78 15.91
C ALA A 128 0.27 10.28 15.55
N PRO A 129 0.68 9.03 15.92
CA PRO A 129 2.01 8.53 15.56
C PRO A 129 2.21 8.37 14.04
N ILE A 130 1.16 8.02 13.28
CA ILE A 130 1.27 7.95 11.82
C ILE A 130 1.48 9.33 11.21
N THR A 131 0.74 10.34 11.67
CA THR A 131 0.86 11.71 11.17
C THR A 131 2.24 12.28 11.49
N ALA A 132 2.76 12.03 12.70
CA ALA A 132 4.15 12.38 13.05
C ALA A 132 5.17 11.67 12.15
N GLY A 133 4.90 10.43 11.76
CA GLY A 133 5.69 9.69 10.79
C GLY A 133 5.69 10.30 9.40
N ILE A 134 4.51 10.70 8.91
CA ILE A 134 4.39 11.41 7.64
C ILE A 134 5.17 12.73 7.67
N GLU A 135 5.11 13.47 8.78
CA GLU A 135 5.85 14.72 8.95
C GLU A 135 7.37 14.50 8.93
N SER A 136 7.82 13.43 9.58
CA SER A 136 9.23 13.03 9.55
C SER A 136 9.70 12.73 8.11
N LEU A 137 8.82 12.20 7.24
CA LEU A 137 9.17 11.78 5.87
C LEU A 137 9.43 13.00 5.00
N LYS A 138 8.77 14.12 5.28
CA LYS A 138 8.95 15.38 4.55
C LYS A 138 10.35 15.95 4.74
N ASN A 139 10.90 15.84 5.94
CA ASN A 139 12.22 16.36 6.29
C ASN A 139 13.37 15.40 5.95
N LEU A 140 13.04 14.14 5.68
CA LEU A 140 14.00 13.08 5.39
C LEU A 140 14.97 13.41 4.23
N PRO A 141 14.54 13.95 3.07
CA PRO A 141 15.45 14.21 1.96
C PRO A 141 16.56 15.21 2.32
N ALA A 142 16.22 16.26 3.07
CA ALA A 142 17.18 17.26 3.51
C ALA A 142 18.23 16.65 4.47
N LYS A 143 17.77 15.85 5.45
CA LYS A 143 18.65 15.15 6.40
C LYS A 143 19.56 14.13 5.70
N LEU A 144 19.01 13.28 4.84
CA LEU A 144 19.77 12.28 4.09
C LEU A 144 20.83 12.91 3.17
N ARG A 145 20.53 14.04 2.52
CA ARG A 145 21.51 14.76 1.69
C ARG A 145 22.66 15.35 2.50
N LYS A 146 22.43 15.70 3.77
CA LYS A 146 23.47 16.15 4.71
C LYS A 146 24.26 14.98 5.31
N GLY A 147 23.83 13.74 5.05
CA GLY A 147 24.39 12.55 5.71
C GLY A 147 23.95 12.45 7.18
N ASP A 148 22.97 13.25 7.59
CA ASP A 148 22.39 13.24 8.92
C ASP A 148 21.49 12.02 9.06
N GLY A 149 21.95 11.14 9.92
CA GLY A 149 21.36 9.85 10.22
C GLY A 149 20.17 9.85 11.16
N SER A 150 20.06 10.91 11.96
CA SER A 150 19.02 11.02 12.99
C SER A 150 17.63 10.84 12.42
N ALA A 151 17.43 11.27 11.16
CA ALA A 151 16.19 11.07 10.42
C ALA A 151 15.72 9.62 10.40
N ALA A 152 16.64 8.67 10.23
CA ALA A 152 16.32 7.25 10.14
C ALA A 152 16.01 6.65 11.50
N ASP A 153 16.66 7.14 12.57
CA ASP A 153 16.37 6.75 13.95
C ASP A 153 15.01 7.33 14.40
N ASP A 154 14.73 8.61 14.11
CA ASP A 154 13.41 9.25 14.29
C ASP A 154 12.30 8.44 13.60
N PHE A 155 12.60 7.94 12.40
CA PHE A 155 11.69 7.07 11.65
C PHE A 155 11.43 5.74 12.32
N ASN A 156 12.49 5.09 12.82
CA ASN A 156 12.36 3.81 13.48
C ASN A 156 11.51 3.94 14.75
N ASP A 157 11.63 5.05 15.48
CA ASP A 157 10.81 5.32 16.66
C ASP A 157 9.34 5.58 16.31
N VAL A 158 9.08 6.35 15.26
CA VAL A 158 7.73 6.49 14.69
C VAL A 158 7.15 5.13 14.35
N ILE A 159 7.91 4.29 13.65
CA ILE A 159 7.48 2.95 13.21
C ILE A 159 7.09 2.11 14.41
N ASN A 160 7.90 2.13 15.47
CA ASN A 160 7.59 1.42 16.71
C ASN A 160 6.28 1.93 17.33
N LYS A 161 6.09 3.25 17.41
CA LYS A 161 4.83 3.85 17.89
C LYS A 161 3.62 3.44 17.05
N VAL A 162 3.76 3.36 15.72
CA VAL A 162 2.69 2.89 14.81
C VAL A 162 2.38 1.41 15.06
N LYS A 163 3.41 0.58 15.27
CA LYS A 163 3.24 -0.85 15.59
C LYS A 163 2.57 -1.05 16.95
N ASP A 164 2.96 -0.28 17.95
CA ASP A 164 2.39 -0.33 19.29
C ASP A 164 0.92 0.13 19.29
N ALA A 165 0.61 1.22 18.60
CA ALA A 165 -0.75 1.69 18.43
C ALA A 165 -1.63 0.68 17.66
N GLY A 166 -1.08 0.08 16.60
CA GLY A 166 -1.73 -1.02 15.88
C GLY A 166 -2.00 -2.22 16.77
N LYS A 167 -1.01 -2.65 17.57
CA LYS A 167 -1.14 -3.76 18.53
C LYS A 167 -2.22 -3.46 19.57
N GLY A 168 -2.26 -2.26 20.13
CA GLY A 168 -3.29 -1.83 21.08
C GLY A 168 -4.72 -1.80 20.51
N ALA A 169 -4.85 -1.75 19.18
CA ALA A 169 -6.14 -1.79 18.47
C ALA A 169 -6.50 -3.18 17.90
N GLY A 170 -5.69 -4.22 18.19
CA GLY A 170 -5.86 -5.56 17.63
C GLY A 170 -5.48 -5.66 16.14
N ALA A 171 -4.67 -4.72 15.65
CA ALA A 171 -4.23 -4.57 14.26
C ALA A 171 -2.69 -4.55 14.22
N GLU A 172 -2.07 -5.69 14.53
CA GLU A 172 -0.61 -5.82 14.64
C GLU A 172 0.09 -5.48 13.31
N VAL A 173 0.93 -4.43 13.33
CA VAL A 173 1.71 -4.02 12.16
C VAL A 173 3.06 -4.75 12.17
N LYS A 174 3.33 -5.53 11.13
CA LYS A 174 4.62 -6.19 10.90
C LYS A 174 5.34 -5.55 9.72
N ASN A 175 6.66 -5.46 9.81
CA ASN A 175 7.47 -4.95 8.71
C ASN A 175 7.33 -5.91 7.52
N LYS A 176 6.68 -5.45 6.46
CA LYS A 176 6.59 -6.16 5.18
C LYS A 176 7.50 -5.43 4.21
N VAL A 177 8.64 -6.01 3.87
CA VAL A 177 9.60 -5.38 2.96
C VAL A 177 9.08 -5.50 1.52
N PRO A 178 8.70 -4.40 0.87
CA PRO A 178 8.39 -4.44 -0.56
C PRO A 178 9.68 -4.63 -1.36
N SER A 179 9.54 -5.31 -2.50
CA SER A 179 10.55 -5.35 -3.53
C SER A 179 10.86 -3.93 -4.04
N PHE A 180 12.06 -3.75 -4.59
CA PHE A 180 12.44 -2.45 -5.15
C PHE A 180 11.55 -2.04 -6.34
N SER A 181 11.02 -3.01 -7.09
CA SER A 181 10.07 -2.74 -8.19
C SER A 181 8.74 -2.20 -7.68
N GLU A 182 8.19 -2.75 -6.59
CA GLU A 182 6.96 -2.22 -5.95
C GLU A 182 7.19 -0.81 -5.39
N VAL A 183 8.36 -0.56 -4.78
CA VAL A 183 8.74 0.78 -4.31
C VAL A 183 8.84 1.78 -5.46
N LYS A 184 9.43 1.36 -6.58
CA LYS A 184 9.59 2.21 -7.78
C LYS A 184 8.25 2.51 -8.45
N ASN A 185 7.37 1.51 -8.54
CA ASN A 185 6.09 1.62 -9.25
C ASN A 185 4.95 2.14 -8.36
N GLY A 186 5.13 2.15 -7.04
CA GLY A 186 4.14 2.65 -6.09
C GLY A 186 3.11 1.61 -5.60
N SER A 187 3.14 0.40 -6.15
CA SER A 187 2.13 -0.65 -5.94
C SER A 187 2.78 -2.01 -5.75
#